data_AF-A0A1H7D2K1-F1
#
_entry.id   AF-A0A1H7D2K1-F1
#
_cell.length_a   1.000
_cell.length_b   1.000
_cell.length_c   1.000
_cell.angle_alpha   90.00
_cell.angle_beta   90.00
_cell.angle_gamma   90.00
#
_symmetry.space_group_name_H-M   'P 1'
#
loop_
_entity.id
_entity.type
_entity.pdbx_description
1 polymer ?
#
loop_
_entity_poly.entity_id
_entity_poly.type
_entity_poly.pdbx_seq_one_letter_code
_entity_poly.pdbx_strand_id
1 'polypeptide(L)'
;MRRFVLENVWWITSSISLILLVCNTFSLAEVKVDTTTLVLLIILLISPFASNLKKIKFGDFEAEISPMEVQKVKEEAGVTLSEKDEAMNLPELDKIISNIKILVKQDAVIALAKLRIELEMSIARLCKLVMIKQSSGKRAFTLSMMIRELTLREVLPKDISAPLNQVIYLCNRAIHGEDIRQQDAETVVDIGVSSLSKISSLIQDLVVKPHETLEINHNELEGYLTAKYRVTTVIPYADAPVKQVRHLTQDELSELIEGYGDYAECIVDIQIEK
;
A
#
# COMPACT_ATOMS: atom_id res chain seq x y z
N MET A 1 -26.12 -14.08 -51.50
CA MET A 1 -26.39 -12.71 -51.97
C MET A 1 -26.64 -11.71 -50.83
N ARG A 2 -27.61 -11.92 -49.93
CA ARG A 2 -27.93 -10.94 -48.85
C ARG A 2 -26.77 -10.56 -47.92
N ARG A 3 -25.91 -11.52 -47.52
CA ARG A 3 -24.73 -11.24 -46.66
C ARG A 3 -23.67 -10.38 -47.36
N PHE A 4 -23.37 -10.69 -48.62
CA PHE A 4 -22.41 -9.92 -49.42
C PHE A 4 -22.89 -8.48 -49.66
N VAL A 5 -24.19 -8.27 -49.89
CA VAL A 5 -24.76 -6.92 -50.00
C VAL A 5 -24.61 -6.18 -48.68
N LEU A 6 -24.93 -6.81 -47.54
CA LEU A 6 -24.83 -6.22 -46.20
C LEU A 6 -23.40 -5.81 -45.81
N GLU A 7 -22.40 -6.63 -46.15
CA GLU A 7 -20.99 -6.33 -45.87
C GLU A 7 -20.42 -5.21 -46.77
N ASN A 8 -20.96 -5.05 -47.97
CA ASN A 8 -20.49 -4.07 -48.95
C ASN A 8 -21.40 -2.83 -49.07
N VAL A 9 -22.47 -2.72 -48.27
CA VAL A 9 -23.40 -1.55 -48.31
C VAL A 9 -22.62 -0.25 -48.19
N TRP A 10 -21.61 -0.21 -47.34
CA TRP A 10 -20.83 1.01 -47.11
C TRP A 10 -20.01 1.46 -48.33
N TRP A 11 -19.42 0.52 -49.08
CA TRP A 11 -18.70 0.85 -50.32
C TRP A 11 -19.66 1.31 -51.42
N ILE A 12 -20.84 0.70 -51.47
CA ILE A 12 -21.91 1.06 -52.42
C ILE A 12 -22.43 2.46 -52.12
N THR A 13 -22.73 2.79 -50.85
CA THR A 13 -23.19 4.12 -50.47
C THR A 13 -22.11 5.18 -50.70
N SER A 14 -20.84 4.90 -50.37
CA SER A 14 -19.72 5.80 -50.63
C SER A 14 -19.53 6.07 -52.14
N SER A 15 -19.60 5.03 -52.97
CA SER A 15 -19.48 5.15 -54.43
C SER A 15 -20.63 5.97 -55.04
N ILE A 16 -21.88 5.72 -54.60
CA ILE A 16 -23.05 6.48 -55.06
C ILE A 16 -22.95 7.95 -54.64
N SER A 17 -22.54 8.23 -53.40
CA SER A 17 -22.32 9.59 -52.91
C SER A 17 -21.23 10.32 -53.70
N LEU A 18 -20.13 9.64 -54.06
CA LEU A 18 -19.07 10.22 -54.88
C LEU A 18 -19.54 10.55 -56.30
N ILE A 19 -20.30 9.64 -56.93
CA ILE A 19 -20.87 9.85 -58.26
C ILE A 19 -21.83 11.05 -58.25
N LEU A 20 -22.70 11.16 -57.24
CA LEU A 20 -23.60 12.30 -57.09
C LEU A 20 -22.84 13.63 -56.90
N LEU A 21 -21.74 13.62 -56.14
CA LEU A 21 -20.89 14.79 -55.96
C LEU A 21 -20.25 15.23 -57.28
N VAL A 22 -19.68 14.28 -58.04
CA VAL A 22 -19.07 14.55 -59.35
C VAL A 22 -20.12 15.09 -60.33
N CYS A 23 -21.29 14.47 -60.43
CA CYS A 23 -22.37 14.94 -61.30
C CYS A 23 -22.81 16.37 -60.95
N ASN A 24 -22.83 16.72 -59.67
CA ASN A 24 -23.14 18.06 -59.19
C ASN A 24 -22.02 19.08 -59.50
N THR A 25 -20.75 18.73 -59.25
CA THR A 25 -19.60 19.61 -59.50
C THR A 25 -19.45 19.95 -60.98
N PHE A 26 -19.74 19.01 -61.88
CA PHE A 26 -19.71 19.25 -63.33
C PHE A 26 -21.01 19.85 -63.89
N SER A 27 -21.96 20.23 -63.02
CA SER A 27 -23.26 20.81 -63.40
C SER A 27 -24.02 19.98 -64.45
N LEU A 28 -23.84 18.65 -64.41
CA LEU A 28 -24.50 17.73 -65.35
C LEU A 28 -26.01 17.58 -65.05
N ALA A 29 -26.46 18.08 -63.90
CA ALA A 29 -27.86 18.21 -63.50
C ALA A 29 -28.05 19.40 -62.54
N GLU A 30 -29.18 20.09 -62.60
CA GLU A 30 -29.55 21.20 -61.69
C GLU A 30 -29.90 20.70 -60.28
N VAL A 31 -28.94 20.10 -59.59
CA VAL A 31 -29.12 19.63 -58.21
C VAL A 31 -28.81 20.79 -57.26
N LYS A 32 -29.85 21.40 -56.67
CA LYS A 32 -29.67 22.37 -55.58
C LYS A 32 -29.24 21.62 -54.32
N VAL A 33 -27.95 21.67 -54.01
CA VAL A 33 -27.42 21.13 -52.75
C VAL A 33 -27.62 22.15 -51.64
N ASP A 34 -28.51 21.81 -50.70
CA ASP A 34 -28.68 22.57 -49.46
C ASP A 34 -27.51 22.31 -48.49
N THR A 35 -27.16 23.30 -47.67
CA THR A 35 -26.12 23.26 -46.65
C THR A 35 -26.29 22.03 -45.74
N THR A 36 -27.53 21.68 -45.44
CA THR A 36 -27.93 20.51 -44.66
C THR A 36 -27.48 19.20 -45.31
N THR A 37 -27.56 19.12 -46.64
CA THR A 37 -27.13 17.94 -47.43
C THR A 37 -25.61 17.80 -47.43
N LEU A 38 -24.88 18.92 -47.48
CA LEU A 38 -23.43 18.94 -47.40
C LEU A 38 -22.93 18.44 -46.03
N VAL A 39 -23.56 18.90 -44.95
CA VAL A 39 -23.22 18.47 -43.58
C VAL A 39 -23.49 16.97 -43.38
N LEU A 40 -24.64 16.48 -43.84
CA LEU A 40 -24.97 15.05 -43.79
C LEU A 40 -23.99 14.19 -44.60
N LEU A 41 -23.53 14.68 -45.76
CA LEU A 41 -22.52 14.00 -46.56
C LEU A 41 -21.18 13.88 -45.81
N ILE A 42 -20.74 14.96 -45.15
CA ILE A 42 -19.51 14.97 -44.35
C ILE A 42 -19.61 13.96 -43.19
N ILE A 43 -20.72 13.95 -42.46
CA ILE A 43 -20.96 12.99 -41.37
C ILE A 43 -20.93 11.55 -41.88
N LEU A 44 -21.53 11.29 -43.05
CA LEU A 44 -21.56 9.97 -43.68
C LEU A 44 -20.16 9.52 -44.13
N LEU A 45 -19.32 10.43 -44.62
CA LEU A 45 -17.92 10.15 -44.99
C LEU A 45 -17.03 9.86 -43.78
N ILE A 46 -17.30 10.48 -42.62
CA ILE A 46 -16.53 10.28 -41.38
C ILE A 46 -17.01 9.04 -40.59
N SER A 47 -18.29 8.66 -40.70
CA SER A 47 -18.90 7.49 -40.05
C SER A 47 -18.07 6.17 -40.10
N PRO A 48 -17.50 5.73 -41.24
CA PRO A 48 -16.66 4.52 -41.29
C PRO A 48 -15.36 4.63 -40.49
N PHE A 49 -14.85 5.85 -40.28
CA PHE A 49 -13.69 6.08 -39.44
C PHE A 49 -14.05 6.12 -37.95
N ALA A 50 -15.34 6.29 -37.60
CA ALA A 50 -15.79 6.30 -36.20
C ALA A 50 -15.54 4.97 -35.48
N SER A 51 -15.55 3.84 -36.18
CA SER A 51 -15.19 2.54 -35.61
C SER A 51 -13.68 2.39 -35.34
N ASN A 52 -12.84 3.11 -36.11
CA ASN A 52 -11.40 3.25 -35.89
C ASN A 52 -11.05 4.28 -34.81
N LEU A 53 -11.98 5.16 -34.43
CA LEU A 53 -11.85 6.06 -33.28
C LEU A 53 -12.06 5.36 -31.92
N LYS A 54 -12.07 4.02 -31.88
CA LYS A 54 -12.16 3.23 -30.64
C LYS A 54 -11.03 3.50 -29.63
N LYS A 55 -9.99 4.24 -30.01
CA LYS A 55 -9.01 4.84 -29.10
C LYS A 55 -8.54 6.18 -29.64
N ILE A 56 -9.31 7.23 -29.44
CA ILE A 56 -8.67 8.54 -29.19
C ILE A 56 -8.14 8.45 -27.76
N LYS A 57 -6.94 7.90 -27.59
CA LYS A 57 -6.13 8.17 -26.39
C LYS A 57 -5.84 9.66 -26.44
N PHE A 58 -6.58 10.43 -25.67
CA PHE A 58 -6.40 11.87 -25.60
C PHE A 58 -5.13 12.16 -24.77
N GLY A 59 -3.97 12.04 -25.41
CA GLY A 59 -2.67 12.40 -24.86
C GLY A 59 -2.07 11.40 -23.85
N ASP A 60 -0.75 11.39 -23.76
CA ASP A 60 0.04 10.77 -22.69
C ASP A 60 -0.16 11.49 -21.32
N PHE A 61 -1.29 12.18 -21.12
CA PHE A 61 -1.44 13.22 -20.11
C PHE A 61 -2.17 12.78 -18.83
N GLU A 62 -2.66 11.53 -18.77
CA GLU A 62 -3.29 10.96 -17.56
C GLU A 62 -2.44 9.88 -16.88
N ALA A 63 -1.30 9.49 -17.46
CA ALA A 63 -0.54 8.34 -16.98
C ALA A 63 0.69 8.72 -16.14
N GLU A 64 1.04 10.00 -15.98
CA GLU A 64 2.22 10.42 -15.19
C GLU A 64 1.77 11.00 -13.84
N ILE A 65 2.37 10.51 -12.75
CA ILE A 65 2.19 11.06 -11.41
C ILE A 65 2.75 12.48 -11.39
N SER A 66 1.91 13.46 -10.99
CA SER A 66 2.30 14.86 -11.06
C SER A 66 3.41 15.21 -10.07
N PRO A 67 4.48 15.91 -10.51
CA PRO A 67 5.51 16.49 -9.64
C PRO A 67 4.93 17.25 -8.44
N MET A 68 3.86 18.01 -8.70
CA MET A 68 3.26 18.91 -7.71
C MET A 68 2.55 18.12 -6.62
N GLU A 69 2.00 16.96 -6.95
CA GLU A 69 1.34 16.08 -5.99
C GLU A 69 2.36 15.52 -5.01
N VAL A 70 3.48 15.02 -5.52
CA VAL A 70 4.59 14.49 -4.71
C VAL A 70 5.21 15.59 -3.84
N GLN A 71 5.38 16.78 -4.40
CA GLN A 71 5.86 17.95 -3.66
C GLN A 71 4.89 18.35 -2.53
N LYS A 72 3.58 18.29 -2.77
CA LYS A 72 2.57 18.54 -1.74
C LYS A 72 2.67 17.51 -0.60
N VAL A 73 2.82 16.22 -0.93
CA VAL A 73 3.04 15.18 0.10
C VAL A 73 4.30 15.48 0.91
N LYS A 74 5.38 15.89 0.23
CA LYS A 74 6.64 16.25 0.88
C LYS A 74 6.49 17.45 1.82
N GLU A 75 5.72 18.46 1.44
CA GLU A 75 5.47 19.64 2.27
C GLU A 75 4.64 19.29 3.50
N GLU A 76 3.56 18.54 3.33
CA GLU A 76 2.72 18.06 4.45
C GLU A 76 3.51 17.15 5.39
N ALA A 77 4.39 16.30 4.85
CA ALA A 77 5.26 15.43 5.62
C ALA A 77 6.43 16.17 6.30
N GLY A 78 7.05 17.13 5.61
CA GLY A 78 8.25 17.84 6.07
C GLY A 78 8.00 18.75 7.26
N VAL A 79 6.78 19.28 7.41
CA VAL A 79 6.36 20.06 8.60
C VAL A 79 6.28 19.18 9.86
N THR A 80 6.14 17.87 9.70
CA THR A 80 5.71 16.95 10.77
C THR A 80 6.75 15.88 11.11
N LEU A 81 7.54 15.44 10.15
CA LEU A 81 8.52 14.36 10.30
C LEU A 81 9.92 14.87 10.70
N SER A 82 10.07 16.18 10.92
CA SER A 82 11.37 16.82 11.21
C SER A 82 11.86 16.69 12.66
N GLU A 83 11.03 16.15 13.57
CA GLU A 83 11.52 15.73 14.87
C GLU A 83 12.28 14.41 14.65
N LYS A 84 13.62 14.51 14.72
CA LYS A 84 14.50 13.36 14.89
C LYS A 84 14.16 12.72 16.24
N ASP A 85 13.09 11.94 16.27
CA ASP A 85 12.96 10.89 17.26
C ASP A 85 14.17 9.99 17.03
N GLU A 86 15.00 9.82 18.06
CA GLU A 86 16.12 8.90 18.06
C GLU A 86 15.56 7.52 17.70
N ALA A 87 15.67 7.15 16.42
CA ALA A 87 15.24 5.87 15.93
C ALA A 87 16.03 4.81 16.70
N MET A 88 15.36 4.20 17.68
CA MET A 88 15.93 3.08 18.40
C MET A 88 16.14 1.96 17.36
N ASN A 89 17.40 1.53 17.19
CA ASN A 89 17.79 0.63 16.10
C ASN A 89 17.09 -0.73 16.24
N LEU A 90 16.09 -1.01 15.40
CA LEU A 90 15.63 -2.37 15.15
C LEU A 90 16.40 -2.91 13.94
N PRO A 91 17.31 -3.88 14.11
CA PRO A 91 18.14 -4.40 13.01
C PRO A 91 17.32 -4.93 11.81
N GLU A 92 16.13 -5.49 12.07
CA GLU A 92 15.24 -5.94 11.01
C GLU A 92 14.62 -4.79 10.20
N LEU A 93 14.22 -3.72 10.86
CA LEU A 93 13.63 -2.55 10.20
C LEU A 93 14.67 -1.84 9.33
N ASP A 94 15.90 -1.70 9.83
CA ASP A 94 17.00 -1.10 9.06
C ASP A 94 17.28 -1.87 7.77
N LYS A 95 17.24 -3.20 7.84
CA LYS A 95 17.40 -4.08 6.67
C LYS A 95 16.26 -3.90 5.66
N ILE A 96 15.02 -3.79 6.13
CA ILE A 96 13.85 -3.52 5.28
C ILE A 96 14.00 -2.18 4.58
N ILE A 97 14.33 -1.12 5.33
CA ILE A 97 14.51 0.23 4.81
C ILE A 97 15.65 0.28 3.79
N SER A 98 16.80 -0.35 4.09
CA SER A 98 17.92 -0.38 3.16
C SER A 98 17.55 -1.07 1.85
N ASN A 99 16.77 -2.15 1.91
CA ASN A 99 16.33 -2.87 0.73
C ASN A 99 15.40 -2.00 -0.14
N ILE A 100 14.45 -1.28 0.45
CA ILE A 100 13.55 -0.37 -0.29
C ILE A 100 14.36 0.75 -0.97
N LYS A 101 15.33 1.34 -0.26
CA LYS A 101 16.20 2.40 -0.81
C LYS A 101 17.14 1.92 -1.91
N ILE A 102 17.53 0.65 -1.90
CA ILE A 102 18.28 0.04 -3.02
C ILE A 102 17.34 -0.19 -4.20
N LEU A 103 16.15 -0.72 -3.96
CA LEU A 103 15.16 -1.02 -5.00
C LEU A 103 14.73 0.24 -5.74
N VAL A 104 14.51 1.36 -5.06
CA VAL A 104 14.03 2.58 -5.74
C VAL A 104 15.00 3.04 -6.82
N LYS A 105 16.31 2.83 -6.64
CA LYS A 105 17.35 3.17 -7.62
C LYS A 105 17.41 2.21 -8.82
N GLN A 106 16.81 1.03 -8.69
CA GLN A 106 16.83 -0.01 -9.72
C GLN A 106 15.51 -0.07 -10.48
N ASP A 107 14.40 -0.07 -9.75
CA ASP A 107 13.04 -0.13 -10.26
C ASP A 107 12.09 0.56 -9.25
N ALA A 108 11.63 1.76 -9.63
CA ALA A 108 10.74 2.57 -8.81
C ALA A 108 9.42 1.86 -8.49
N VAL A 109 8.83 1.15 -9.44
CA VAL A 109 7.52 0.50 -9.27
C VAL A 109 7.63 -0.66 -8.27
N ILE A 110 8.68 -1.48 -8.39
CA ILE A 110 8.95 -2.57 -7.43
C ILE A 110 9.22 -2.00 -6.03
N ALA A 111 9.99 -0.92 -5.93
CA ALA A 111 10.27 -0.28 -4.65
C ALA A 111 8.99 0.24 -3.96
N LEU A 112 8.11 0.91 -4.71
CA LEU A 112 6.84 1.41 -4.19
C LEU A 112 5.87 0.28 -3.83
N ALA A 113 5.88 -0.82 -4.60
CA ALA A 113 5.13 -2.02 -4.25
C ALA A 113 5.60 -2.62 -2.92
N LYS A 114 6.93 -2.74 -2.74
CA LYS A 114 7.52 -3.24 -1.50
C LYS A 114 7.21 -2.32 -0.32
N LEU A 115 7.36 -1.01 -0.50
CA LEU A 115 7.01 -0.01 0.52
C LEU A 115 5.56 -0.13 0.96
N ARG A 116 4.62 -0.24 0.02
CA ARG A 116 3.20 -0.40 0.32
C ARG A 116 2.93 -1.65 1.15
N ILE A 117 3.52 -2.78 0.79
CA ILE A 117 3.36 -4.05 1.52
C ILE A 117 3.83 -3.89 2.98
N GLU A 118 5.00 -3.29 3.20
CA GLU A 118 5.54 -3.10 4.56
C GLU A 118 4.68 -2.15 5.40
N LEU A 119 4.16 -1.07 4.80
CA LEU A 119 3.22 -0.18 5.46
C LEU A 119 1.92 -0.90 5.84
N GLU A 120 1.34 -1.67 4.91
CA GLU A 120 0.12 -2.45 5.15
C GLU A 120 0.29 -3.46 6.29
N MET A 121 1.39 -4.22 6.27
CA MET A 121 1.72 -5.19 7.30
C MET A 121 1.89 -4.51 8.67
N SER A 122 2.58 -3.38 8.72
CA SER A 122 2.81 -2.63 9.97
C SER A 122 1.52 -2.04 10.52
N ILE A 123 0.67 -1.46 9.68
CA ILE A 123 -0.64 -0.93 10.07
C ILE A 123 -1.55 -2.06 10.56
N ALA A 124 -1.57 -3.19 9.87
CA ALA A 124 -2.35 -4.36 10.28
C ALA A 124 -1.88 -4.90 11.64
N ARG A 125 -0.56 -4.94 11.87
CA ARG A 125 0.03 -5.32 13.15
C ARG A 125 -0.36 -4.36 14.27
N LEU A 126 -0.21 -3.05 14.06
CA LEU A 126 -0.61 -2.02 15.01
C LEU A 126 -2.10 -2.09 15.34
N CYS A 127 -2.94 -2.20 14.32
CA CYS A 127 -4.38 -2.36 14.44
C CYS A 127 -4.74 -3.60 15.28
N LYS A 128 -4.10 -4.75 15.01
CA LYS A 128 -4.29 -5.97 15.80
C LYS A 128 -3.98 -5.72 17.28
N LEU A 129 -2.83 -5.12 17.59
CA LEU A 129 -2.43 -4.85 18.99
C LEU A 129 -3.46 -4.00 19.75
N VAL A 130 -4.02 -2.98 19.10
CA VAL A 130 -5.00 -2.07 19.69
C VAL A 130 -6.40 -2.71 19.77
N MET A 131 -6.77 -3.51 18.77
CA MET A 131 -8.15 -4.01 18.59
C MET A 131 -8.40 -5.42 19.13
N ILE A 132 -7.39 -6.13 19.66
CA ILE A 132 -7.49 -7.50 20.23
C ILE A 132 -8.70 -7.68 21.18
N LYS A 133 -9.16 -6.62 21.86
CA LYS A 133 -10.28 -6.69 22.80
C LYS A 133 -11.69 -6.60 22.19
N GLN A 134 -11.87 -6.22 20.93
CA GLN A 134 -13.21 -5.92 20.37
C GLN A 134 -13.70 -6.86 19.26
N SER A 135 -12.87 -7.80 18.79
CA SER A 135 -13.20 -8.62 17.62
C SER A 135 -13.60 -10.05 17.97
N SER A 136 -14.77 -10.22 18.60
CA SER A 136 -15.50 -11.50 18.61
C SER A 136 -16.22 -11.78 17.27
N GLY A 137 -16.11 -10.89 16.27
CA GLY A 137 -16.71 -11.03 14.94
C GLY A 137 -15.70 -10.78 13.82
N LYS A 138 -15.56 -11.76 12.92
CA LYS A 138 -14.65 -11.84 11.75
C LYS A 138 -14.94 -10.78 10.66
N ARG A 139 -14.83 -9.49 10.93
CA ARG A 139 -14.81 -8.49 9.84
C ARG A 139 -13.36 -8.20 9.43
N ALA A 140 -13.05 -8.51 8.18
CA ALA A 140 -11.81 -8.05 7.55
C ALA A 140 -11.90 -6.53 7.39
N PHE A 141 -10.97 -5.80 8.01
CA PHE A 141 -10.84 -4.36 7.81
C PHE A 141 -10.04 -4.11 6.54
N THR A 142 -10.45 -3.11 5.75
CA THR A 142 -9.60 -2.58 4.67
C THR A 142 -8.53 -1.68 5.27
N LEU A 143 -7.42 -1.46 4.55
CA LEU A 143 -6.33 -0.58 5.00
C LEU A 143 -6.82 0.80 5.42
N SER A 144 -7.67 1.44 4.60
CA SER A 144 -8.24 2.75 4.90
C SER A 144 -9.11 2.73 6.16
N MET A 145 -9.83 1.63 6.41
CA MET A 145 -10.58 1.47 7.65
C MET A 145 -9.61 1.33 8.84
N MET A 146 -8.53 0.55 8.73
CA MET A 146 -7.55 0.42 9.81
C MET A 146 -6.92 1.76 10.17
N ILE A 147 -6.45 2.52 9.17
CA ILE A 147 -5.87 3.85 9.38
C ILE A 147 -6.88 4.76 10.05
N ARG A 148 -8.12 4.82 9.56
CA ARG A 148 -9.18 5.65 10.14
C ARG A 148 -9.44 5.28 11.60
N GLU A 149 -9.58 4.00 11.92
CA GLU A 149 -9.85 3.56 13.29
C GLU A 149 -8.68 3.83 14.23
N LEU A 150 -7.43 3.65 13.77
CA LEU A 150 -6.24 3.99 14.54
C LEU A 150 -6.14 5.50 14.82
N THR A 151 -6.50 6.33 13.84
CA THR A 151 -6.53 7.79 13.99
C THR A 151 -7.66 8.25 14.89
N LEU A 152 -8.86 7.65 14.80
CA LEU A 152 -9.99 7.97 15.68
C LEU A 152 -9.69 7.64 17.16
N ARG A 153 -8.85 6.65 17.41
CA ARG A 153 -8.42 6.25 18.76
C ARG A 153 -7.15 6.97 19.22
N GLU A 154 -6.67 7.93 18.44
CA GLU A 154 -5.46 8.71 18.72
C GLU A 154 -4.19 7.86 18.87
N VAL A 155 -4.20 6.60 18.40
CA VAL A 155 -3.01 5.73 18.35
C VAL A 155 -2.12 6.10 17.17
N LEU A 156 -2.74 6.45 16.03
CA LEU A 156 -2.03 6.97 14.88
C LEU A 156 -2.29 8.49 14.76
N PRO A 157 -1.34 9.33 15.18
CA PRO A 157 -1.44 10.78 15.08
C PRO A 157 -1.85 11.25 13.67
N LYS A 158 -2.69 12.29 13.60
CA LYS A 158 -3.29 12.76 12.33
C LYS A 158 -2.24 13.20 11.32
N ASP A 159 -1.21 13.84 11.84
CA ASP A 159 0.00 14.33 11.18
C ASP A 159 0.84 13.20 10.56
N ILE A 160 0.72 11.96 11.04
CA ILE A 160 1.27 10.76 10.39
C ILE A 160 0.25 10.16 9.41
N SER A 161 -1.01 10.09 9.80
CA SER A 161 -2.07 9.43 9.03
C SER A 161 -2.33 10.08 7.66
N ALA A 162 -2.20 11.41 7.55
CA ALA A 162 -2.44 12.13 6.30
C ALA A 162 -1.34 11.86 5.26
N PRO A 163 -0.04 12.10 5.55
CA PRO A 163 1.05 11.71 4.67
C PRO A 163 1.04 10.22 4.30
N LEU A 164 0.72 9.34 5.26
CA LEU A 164 0.63 7.91 5.03
C LEU A 164 -0.43 7.55 3.98
N ASN A 165 -1.63 8.11 4.07
CA ASN A 165 -2.67 7.88 3.06
C ASN A 165 -2.25 8.36 1.67
N GLN A 166 -1.53 9.49 1.59
CA GLN A 166 -1.03 10.02 0.32
C GLN A 166 0.06 9.13 -0.27
N VAL A 167 1.00 8.64 0.55
CA VAL A 167 2.02 7.67 0.11
C VAL A 167 1.36 6.40 -0.42
N ILE A 168 0.39 5.82 0.32
CA ILE A 168 -0.35 4.63 -0.13
C ILE A 168 -1.04 4.88 -1.46
N TYR A 169 -1.66 6.05 -1.63
CA TYR A 169 -2.32 6.43 -2.87
C TYR A 169 -1.35 6.49 -4.05
N LEU A 170 -0.21 7.15 -3.89
CA LEU A 170 0.85 7.25 -4.90
C LEU A 170 1.45 5.89 -5.25
N CYS A 171 1.72 5.05 -4.25
CA CYS A 171 2.17 3.67 -4.48
C CYS A 171 1.14 2.89 -5.30
N ASN A 172 -0.16 3.00 -4.97
CA ASN A 172 -1.20 2.27 -5.69
C ASN A 172 -1.27 2.68 -7.17
N ARG A 173 -1.17 3.97 -7.47
CA ARG A 173 -1.14 4.50 -8.84
C ARG A 173 0.06 3.97 -9.63
N ALA A 174 1.25 4.06 -9.07
CA ALA A 174 2.47 3.56 -9.71
C ALA A 174 2.39 2.04 -9.99
N ILE A 175 1.87 1.26 -9.05
CA ILE A 175 1.66 -0.20 -9.21
C ILE A 175 0.66 -0.51 -10.33
N HIS A 176 -0.32 0.37 -10.57
CA HIS A 176 -1.31 0.23 -11.64
C HIS A 176 -0.84 0.74 -13.01
N GLY A 177 0.44 1.10 -13.13
CA GLY A 177 1.08 1.43 -14.39
C GLY A 177 1.08 2.92 -14.73
N GLU A 178 0.80 3.77 -13.74
CA GLU A 178 1.12 5.20 -13.87
C GLU A 178 2.63 5.40 -13.74
N ASP A 179 3.21 6.14 -14.67
CA ASP A 179 4.62 6.48 -14.69
C ASP A 179 4.96 7.42 -13.54
N ILE A 180 6.12 7.20 -12.93
CA ILE A 180 6.62 8.03 -11.84
C ILE A 180 8.08 8.34 -12.10
N ARG A 181 8.41 9.62 -12.05
CA ARG A 181 9.79 10.05 -12.25
C ARG A 181 10.65 9.53 -11.09
N GLN A 182 11.87 9.15 -11.40
CA GLN A 182 12.80 8.57 -10.42
C GLN A 182 12.94 9.39 -9.13
N GLN A 183 13.07 10.72 -9.26
CA GLN A 183 13.20 11.63 -8.11
C GLN A 183 11.93 11.71 -7.25
N ASP A 184 10.76 11.58 -7.89
CA ASP A 184 9.47 11.56 -7.21
C ASP A 184 9.31 10.25 -6.44
N ALA A 185 9.68 9.12 -7.05
CA ALA A 185 9.69 7.82 -6.38
C ALA A 185 10.62 7.80 -5.16
N GLU A 186 11.81 8.38 -5.26
CA GLU A 186 12.74 8.54 -4.13
C GLU A 186 12.11 9.37 -3.01
N THR A 187 11.43 10.47 -3.36
CA THR A 187 10.73 11.32 -2.38
C THR A 187 9.59 10.57 -1.69
N VAL A 188 8.78 9.82 -2.44
CA VAL A 188 7.69 8.99 -1.88
C VAL A 188 8.26 7.91 -0.96
N VAL A 189 9.38 7.29 -1.34
CA VAL A 189 10.07 6.29 -0.53
C VAL A 189 10.59 6.89 0.77
N ASP A 190 11.22 8.07 0.74
CA ASP A 190 11.72 8.71 1.96
C ASP A 190 10.59 9.03 2.96
N ILE A 191 9.46 9.56 2.47
CA ILE A 191 8.28 9.86 3.30
C ILE A 191 7.67 8.57 3.85
N GLY A 192 7.53 7.54 3.01
CA GLY A 192 6.96 6.26 3.42
C GLY A 192 7.85 5.50 4.40
N VAL A 193 9.17 5.52 4.23
CA VAL A 193 10.14 4.95 5.18
C VAL A 193 10.05 5.66 6.52
N SER A 194 9.99 6.99 6.53
CA SER A 194 9.81 7.74 7.77
C SER A 194 8.50 7.37 8.47
N SER A 195 7.41 7.24 7.71
CA SER A 195 6.11 6.78 8.23
C SER A 195 6.20 5.36 8.82
N LEU A 196 6.91 4.45 8.14
CA LEU A 196 7.13 3.08 8.59
C LEU A 196 7.89 3.05 9.93
N SER A 197 8.94 3.85 10.07
CA SER A 197 9.69 3.95 11.32
C SER A 197 8.83 4.45 12.47
N LYS A 198 8.00 5.48 12.25
CA LYS A 198 7.06 5.96 13.28
C LYS A 198 6.04 4.90 13.68
N ILE A 199 5.46 4.18 12.73
CA ILE A 199 4.52 3.07 13.02
C ILE A 199 5.22 1.97 13.82
N SER A 200 6.47 1.64 13.48
CA SER A 200 7.26 0.65 14.21
C SER A 200 7.52 1.08 15.66
N SER A 201 7.83 2.36 15.90
CA SER A 201 7.96 2.92 17.24
C SER A 201 6.67 2.76 18.06
N LEU A 202 5.52 3.14 17.47
CA LEU A 202 4.21 2.99 18.12
C LEU A 202 3.89 1.52 18.47
N ILE A 203 4.26 0.58 17.60
CA ILE A 203 4.09 -0.85 17.87
C ILE A 203 4.94 -1.27 19.07
N GLN A 204 6.19 -0.82 19.13
CA GLN A 204 7.06 -1.13 20.27
C GLN A 204 6.55 -0.53 21.57
N ASP A 205 6.11 0.73 21.55
CA ASP A 205 5.53 1.40 22.71
C ASP A 205 4.32 0.63 23.28
N LEU A 206 3.57 -0.06 22.43
CA LEU A 206 2.44 -0.89 22.86
C LEU A 206 2.84 -2.28 23.37
N VAL A 207 3.96 -2.84 22.90
CA VAL A 207 4.39 -4.20 23.25
C VAL A 207 5.35 -4.23 24.43
N VAL A 208 6.26 -3.25 24.50
CA VAL A 208 7.43 -3.28 25.39
C VAL A 208 7.24 -2.37 26.61
N LYS A 209 6.40 -1.33 26.52
CA LYS A 209 6.26 -0.37 27.61
C LYS A 209 5.72 -1.06 28.86
N PRO A 210 6.47 -1.06 29.97
CA PRO A 210 6.03 -1.73 31.18
C PRO A 210 4.76 -1.07 31.72
N HIS A 211 3.84 -1.88 32.25
CA HIS A 211 2.62 -1.36 32.87
C HIS A 211 2.92 -0.55 34.13
N GLU A 212 3.96 -0.95 34.86
CA GLU A 212 4.43 -0.34 36.10
C GLU A 212 5.96 -0.45 36.15
N THR A 213 6.63 0.56 36.70
CA THR A 213 8.07 0.53 36.96
C THR A 213 8.28 0.80 38.44
N LEU A 214 8.87 -0.16 39.13
CA LEU A 214 9.16 -0.09 40.56
C LEU A 214 10.68 -0.02 40.75
N GLU A 215 11.14 0.90 41.59
CA GLU A 215 12.54 0.93 42.01
C GLU A 215 12.79 -0.24 42.97
N ILE A 216 13.73 -1.12 42.60
CA ILE A 216 14.17 -2.23 43.44
C ILE A 216 15.54 -1.92 44.02
N ASN A 217 15.79 -2.40 45.24
CA ASN A 217 17.11 -2.26 45.87
C ASN A 217 18.08 -3.36 45.38
N HIS A 218 19.37 -3.21 45.70
CA HIS A 218 20.41 -4.14 45.23
C HIS A 218 20.21 -5.58 45.73
N ASN A 219 19.74 -5.76 46.97
CA ASN A 219 19.50 -7.10 47.52
C ASN A 219 18.34 -7.80 46.80
N GLU A 220 17.31 -7.05 46.40
CA GLU A 220 16.19 -7.57 45.63
C GLU A 220 16.63 -7.95 44.22
N LEU A 221 17.49 -7.13 43.59
CA LEU A 221 18.10 -7.45 42.29
C LEU A 221 18.93 -8.74 42.34
N GLU A 222 19.80 -8.90 43.35
CA GLU A 222 20.55 -10.15 43.54
C GLU A 222 19.63 -11.35 43.74
N GLY A 223 18.50 -11.16 44.43
CA GLY A 223 17.46 -12.17 44.58
C GLY A 223 16.90 -12.64 43.23
N TYR A 224 16.64 -11.72 42.29
CA TYR A 224 16.22 -12.08 40.94
C TYR A 224 17.33 -12.78 40.14
N LEU A 225 18.56 -12.26 40.18
CA LEU A 225 19.68 -12.82 39.41
C LEU A 225 20.07 -14.24 39.85
N THR A 226 19.88 -14.58 41.12
CA THR A 226 20.24 -15.89 41.69
C THR A 226 19.06 -16.85 41.82
N ALA A 227 17.84 -16.39 41.52
CA ALA A 227 16.64 -17.21 41.59
C ALA A 227 16.63 -18.33 40.55
N LYS A 228 15.81 -19.35 40.84
CA LYS A 228 15.32 -20.28 39.83
C LYS A 228 13.95 -19.82 39.36
N TYR A 229 13.72 -19.96 38.07
CA TYR A 229 12.50 -19.58 37.39
C TYR A 229 11.78 -20.81 36.90
N ARG A 230 10.52 -20.93 37.32
CA ARG A 230 9.59 -21.89 36.77
C ARG A 230 8.93 -21.27 35.53
N VAL A 231 9.31 -21.75 34.36
CA VAL A 231 8.74 -21.34 33.07
C VAL A 231 7.74 -22.37 32.62
N THR A 232 6.52 -21.92 32.32
CA THR A 232 5.47 -22.79 31.77
C THR A 232 5.21 -22.44 30.32
N THR A 233 5.25 -23.44 29.45
CA THR A 233 4.90 -23.30 28.03
C THR A 233 3.79 -24.26 27.62
N VAL A 234 3.14 -23.96 26.50
CA VAL A 234 2.10 -24.79 25.89
C VAL A 234 2.43 -25.04 24.41
N ILE A 235 2.35 -26.30 23.97
CA ILE A 235 2.48 -26.69 22.56
C ILE A 235 1.08 -26.81 21.95
N PRO A 236 0.68 -25.94 21.02
CA PRO A 236 -0.68 -25.92 20.51
C PRO A 236 -0.94 -26.93 19.37
N TYR A 237 0.09 -27.44 18.69
CA TYR A 237 -0.04 -28.16 17.40
C TYR A 237 0.01 -29.70 17.44
N ALA A 238 -0.23 -30.32 18.58
CA ALA A 238 -0.43 -31.77 18.64
C ALA A 238 -1.92 -32.08 18.81
N ASP A 239 -2.39 -33.20 18.25
CA ASP A 239 -3.75 -33.74 18.46
C ASP A 239 -4.15 -33.83 19.95
N ALA A 240 -3.17 -33.69 20.87
CA ALA A 240 -3.35 -33.31 22.26
C ALA A 240 -2.38 -32.17 22.65
N PRO A 241 -2.84 -30.97 23.03
CA PRO A 241 -1.97 -29.89 23.48
C PRO A 241 -1.23 -30.29 24.77
N VAL A 242 0.08 -30.01 24.82
CA VAL A 242 0.94 -30.39 25.96
C VAL A 242 1.40 -29.15 26.70
N LYS A 243 1.30 -29.21 28.03
CA LYS A 243 1.87 -28.21 28.94
C LYS A 243 3.26 -28.69 29.39
N GLN A 244 4.27 -27.84 29.24
CA GLN A 244 5.62 -28.12 29.71
C GLN A 244 5.98 -27.15 30.83
N VAL A 245 6.77 -27.63 31.79
CA VAL A 245 7.27 -26.85 32.92
C VAL A 245 8.78 -27.05 32.96
N ARG A 246 9.52 -25.95 32.92
CA ARG A 246 10.98 -25.91 33.01
C ARG A 246 11.38 -25.15 34.26
N HIS A 247 12.48 -25.57 34.87
CA HIS A 247 13.08 -24.93 36.02
C HIS A 247 14.46 -24.44 35.58
N LEU A 248 14.60 -23.12 35.40
CA LEU A 248 15.74 -22.50 34.75
C LEU A 248 16.43 -21.53 35.71
N THR A 249 17.75 -21.42 35.65
CA THR A 249 18.46 -20.26 36.22
C THR A 249 18.18 -19.00 35.39
N GLN A 250 18.61 -17.84 35.87
CA GLN A 250 18.52 -16.60 35.09
C GLN A 250 19.25 -16.71 33.73
N ASP A 251 20.44 -17.33 33.70
CA ASP A 251 21.21 -17.52 32.47
C ASP A 251 20.49 -18.44 31.48
N GLU A 252 19.95 -19.57 31.97
CA GLU A 252 19.19 -20.52 31.15
C GLU A 252 17.86 -19.93 30.66
N LEU A 253 17.22 -19.07 31.46
CA LEU A 253 16.03 -18.32 31.05
C LEU A 253 16.35 -17.33 29.92
N SER A 254 17.47 -16.61 30.04
CA SER A 254 17.94 -15.70 28.99
C SER A 254 18.21 -16.44 27.69
N GLU A 255 18.88 -17.59 27.74
CA GLU A 255 19.13 -18.45 26.57
C GLU A 255 17.81 -18.96 25.94
N LEU A 256 16.85 -19.37 26.77
CA LEU A 256 15.53 -19.79 26.29
C LEU A 256 14.81 -18.65 25.56
N ILE A 257 14.85 -17.42 26.08
CA ILE A 257 14.18 -16.25 25.47
C ILE A 257 14.86 -15.86 24.16
N GLU A 258 16.20 -15.89 24.10
CA GLU A 258 16.97 -15.55 22.90
C GLU A 258 16.66 -16.50 21.74
N GLY A 259 16.58 -17.81 22.03
CA GLY A 259 16.21 -18.83 21.05
C GLY A 259 14.71 -19.07 20.88
N TYR A 260 13.85 -18.31 21.58
CA TYR A 260 12.44 -18.70 21.76
C TYR A 260 11.66 -18.81 20.44
N GLY A 261 12.06 -18.03 19.43
CA GLY A 261 11.42 -18.03 18.11
C GLY A 261 11.49 -19.37 17.37
N ASP A 262 12.43 -20.25 17.72
CA ASP A 262 12.61 -21.56 17.08
C ASP A 262 11.70 -22.65 17.68
N TYR A 263 11.07 -22.36 18.82
CA TYR A 263 10.22 -23.30 19.52
C TYR A 263 8.76 -23.15 19.08
N ALA A 264 8.10 -24.26 18.73
CA ALA A 264 6.66 -24.29 18.45
C ALA A 264 5.81 -24.29 19.74
N GLU A 265 6.18 -23.45 20.71
CA GLU A 265 5.59 -23.38 22.05
C GLU A 265 5.12 -21.95 22.36
N CYS A 266 4.23 -21.79 23.35
CA CYS A 266 3.80 -20.49 23.88
C CYS A 266 4.11 -20.37 25.38
N ILE A 267 4.92 -19.37 25.79
CA ILE A 267 5.12 -19.03 27.20
C ILE A 267 3.79 -18.51 27.74
N VAL A 268 3.32 -19.13 28.82
CA VAL A 268 2.08 -18.76 29.49
C VAL A 268 2.30 -18.23 30.90
N ASP A 269 3.46 -18.51 31.52
CA ASP A 269 3.78 -18.11 32.89
C ASP A 269 5.29 -18.19 33.14
N ILE A 270 5.84 -17.21 33.86
CA ILE A 270 7.21 -17.18 34.37
C ILE A 270 7.13 -16.73 35.83
N GLN A 271 7.58 -17.58 36.75
CA GLN A 271 7.52 -17.32 38.18
C GLN A 271 8.84 -17.66 38.85
N ILE A 272 9.21 -16.91 39.89
CA ILE A 272 10.31 -17.28 40.77
C ILE A 272 9.88 -18.51 41.58
N GLU A 273 10.71 -19.53 41.54
CA GLU A 273 10.57 -20.72 42.35
C GLU A 273 11.01 -20.40 43.79
N LYS A 274 10.04 -20.48 44.71
CA LYS A 274 10.23 -20.23 46.14
C LYS A 274 10.69 -21.48 46.87
#